data_AF-A0A8T6VUR3-F1
#
_entry.id   AF-A0A8T6VUR3-F1
#
_cell.length_a   1.000
_cell.length_b   1.000
_cell.length_c   1.000
_cell.angle_alpha   90.00
_cell.angle_beta   90.00
_cell.angle_gamma   90.00
#
_symmetry.space_group_name_H-M   'P 1'
#
loop_
_entity.id
_entity.type
_entity.pdbx_description
1 polymer ?
#
loop_
_entity_poly.entity_id
_entity_poly.type
_entity_poly.pdbx_seq_one_letter_code
_entity_poly.pdbx_strand_id
1 'polypeptide(L)'
;MAEMDDVRYVDEPVDPDLGVTPYLKQDQTRPVMFENAAGSRLVGNLWSTRDRIAAALNTDREGLVHRIAEALTSPVDPERVDDAEVLSHSTEDVDLTAIPIPKFYSGDGGPYITGGVVVGEWEGARNVSFHRLMVTGERTAVARLVPRHLYSMHRSALAEGLDLPIAVVIGACPPVLIAAASSIGYGEDELRLAAGLRQLAWDEPIQV
;
A
#
# COMPACT_ATOMS: atom_id res chain seq x y z
N MET A 1 -16.45 -8.98 -4.30
CA MET A 1 -15.48 -8.91 -3.17
C MET A 1 -15.68 -10.14 -2.31
N ALA A 2 -14.63 -10.80 -1.84
CA ALA A 2 -14.77 -11.86 -0.83
C ALA A 2 -15.40 -11.24 0.43
N GLU A 3 -16.48 -11.84 0.95
CA GLU A 3 -17.04 -11.44 2.25
C GLU A 3 -16.00 -11.75 3.34
N MET A 4 -15.69 -10.75 4.16
CA MET A 4 -14.71 -10.87 5.26
C MET A 4 -15.47 -11.10 6.56
N ASP A 5 -15.91 -12.33 6.77
CA ASP A 5 -16.73 -12.70 7.94
C ASP A 5 -15.93 -12.73 9.26
N ASP A 6 -14.60 -12.68 9.17
CA ASP A 6 -13.70 -12.73 10.32
C ASP A 6 -13.25 -11.35 10.81
N VAL A 7 -13.80 -10.24 10.31
CA VAL A 7 -13.42 -8.90 10.79
C VAL A 7 -13.81 -8.72 12.27
N ARG A 8 -12.91 -8.13 13.06
CA ARG A 8 -13.24 -7.61 14.38
C ARG A 8 -13.55 -6.13 14.27
N TYR A 9 -14.76 -5.75 14.65
CA TYR A 9 -15.16 -4.35 14.76
C TYR A 9 -14.85 -3.82 16.17
N VAL A 10 -14.37 -2.58 16.22
CA VAL A 10 -14.09 -1.81 17.44
C VAL A 10 -14.89 -0.52 17.33
N ASP A 11 -15.98 -0.47 18.09
CA ASP A 11 -16.97 0.62 18.05
C ASP A 11 -16.64 1.73 19.06
N GLU A 12 -15.91 1.39 20.12
CA GLU A 12 -15.45 2.37 21.10
C GLU A 12 -14.46 3.37 20.47
N PRO A 13 -14.47 4.65 20.88
CA PRO A 13 -13.47 5.62 20.45
C PRO A 13 -12.05 5.15 20.80
N VAL A 14 -11.16 5.15 19.82
CA VAL A 14 -9.74 4.79 19.97
C VAL A 14 -8.86 5.99 19.66
N ASP A 15 -7.89 6.26 20.54
CA ASP A 15 -6.83 7.22 20.26
C ASP A 15 -5.81 6.62 19.26
N PRO A 16 -5.57 7.23 18.09
CA PRO A 16 -4.54 6.78 17.15
C PRO A 16 -3.11 6.79 17.75
N ASP A 17 -2.86 7.56 18.80
CA ASP A 17 -1.59 7.52 19.52
C ASP A 17 -1.55 6.29 20.44
N LEU A 18 -0.83 5.26 19.98
CA LEU A 18 -0.64 3.96 20.62
C LEU A 18 -1.90 3.09 20.75
N GLY A 19 -3.09 3.66 20.73
CA GLY A 19 -4.35 2.98 21.08
C GLY A 19 -4.77 1.89 20.09
N VAL A 20 -4.38 1.98 18.82
CA VAL A 20 -4.69 0.93 17.82
C VAL A 20 -3.86 -0.34 18.03
N THR A 21 -2.62 -0.21 18.53
CA THR A 21 -1.64 -1.30 18.58
C THR A 21 -2.07 -2.48 19.45
N PRO A 22 -2.61 -2.28 20.68
CA PRO A 22 -3.12 -3.38 21.50
C PRO A 22 -4.13 -4.27 20.77
N TYR A 23 -5.09 -3.68 20.05
CA TYR A 23 -6.09 -4.42 19.28
C TYR A 23 -5.45 -5.22 18.14
N LEU A 24 -4.55 -4.58 17.38
CA LEU A 24 -3.86 -5.21 16.25
C LEU A 24 -2.92 -6.34 16.68
N LYS A 25 -2.38 -6.29 17.89
CA LYS A 25 -1.47 -7.31 18.44
C LYS A 25 -2.20 -8.49 19.09
N GLN A 26 -3.46 -8.32 19.49
CA GLN A 26 -4.21 -9.40 20.16
C GLN A 26 -4.36 -10.62 19.25
N ASP A 27 -4.62 -10.40 17.97
CA ASP A 27 -4.63 -11.43 16.94
C ASP A 27 -4.16 -10.81 15.61
N GLN A 28 -2.95 -11.16 15.20
CA GLN A 28 -2.36 -10.63 13.97
C GLN A 28 -2.96 -11.26 12.72
N THR A 29 -3.70 -12.36 12.82
CA THR A 29 -4.32 -13.05 11.68
C THR A 29 -5.71 -12.52 11.35
N ARG A 30 -6.30 -11.71 12.24
CA ARG A 30 -7.65 -11.19 12.11
C ARG A 30 -7.66 -9.71 11.74
N PRO A 31 -8.45 -9.25 10.75
CA PRO A 31 -8.59 -7.83 10.46
C PRO A 31 -9.27 -7.13 11.63
N VAL A 32 -8.88 -5.90 11.88
CA VAL A 32 -9.54 -5.04 12.86
C VAL A 32 -10.00 -3.77 12.16
N MET A 33 -11.30 -3.52 12.22
CA MET A 33 -11.94 -2.29 11.76
C MET A 33 -12.22 -1.42 12.99
N PHE A 34 -11.62 -0.24 13.03
CA PHE A 34 -11.91 0.80 14.01
C PHE A 34 -12.93 1.75 13.39
N GLU A 35 -14.14 1.79 13.95
CA GLU A 35 -15.20 2.66 13.44
C GLU A 35 -15.03 4.12 13.87
N ASN A 36 -14.30 4.36 14.97
CA ASN A 36 -14.01 5.70 15.46
C ASN A 36 -12.60 5.80 16.06
N ALA A 37 -11.65 6.19 15.23
CA ALA A 37 -10.31 6.59 15.62
C ALA A 37 -10.15 8.10 15.36
N ALA A 38 -10.29 8.90 16.42
CA ALA A 38 -10.36 10.37 16.33
C ALA A 38 -11.34 10.88 15.24
N GLY A 39 -12.54 10.30 15.18
CA GLY A 39 -13.59 10.70 14.22
C GLY A 39 -13.45 10.11 12.82
N SER A 40 -12.45 9.28 12.55
CA SER A 40 -12.28 8.57 11.27
C SER A 40 -12.30 7.06 11.44
N ARG A 41 -12.45 6.34 10.32
CA ARG A 41 -12.35 4.88 10.30
C ARG A 41 -10.93 4.46 9.95
N LEU A 42 -10.43 3.42 10.63
CA LEU A 42 -9.12 2.81 10.33
C LEU A 42 -9.27 1.31 10.19
N VAL A 43 -8.45 0.69 9.35
CA VAL A 43 -8.38 -0.77 9.24
C VAL A 43 -6.93 -1.23 9.34
N GLY A 44 -6.71 -2.30 10.10
CA GLY A 44 -5.41 -2.95 10.22
C GLY A 44 -5.53 -4.46 10.06
N ASN A 45 -4.39 -5.12 9.85
CA ASN A 45 -4.29 -6.57 9.61
C ASN A 45 -5.17 -7.07 8.44
N LEU A 46 -5.50 -6.20 7.48
CA LEU A 46 -6.42 -6.54 6.39
C LEU A 46 -5.89 -7.71 5.56
N TRP A 47 -4.61 -7.72 5.19
CA TRP A 47 -3.98 -8.76 4.37
C TRP A 47 -3.03 -9.66 5.16
N SER A 48 -3.46 -10.11 6.35
CA SER A 48 -2.57 -10.78 7.30
C SER A 48 -2.45 -12.31 7.16
N THR A 49 -3.23 -12.95 6.29
CA THR A 49 -3.16 -14.41 6.07
C THR A 49 -3.05 -14.76 4.59
N ARG A 50 -2.35 -15.88 4.30
CA ARG A 50 -2.24 -16.39 2.93
C ARG A 50 -3.59 -16.77 2.34
N ASP A 51 -4.50 -17.35 3.13
CA ASP A 51 -5.82 -17.75 2.65
C ASP A 51 -6.63 -16.54 2.20
N ARG A 52 -6.52 -15.42 2.92
CA ARG A 52 -7.23 -14.20 2.55
C ARG A 52 -6.64 -13.55 1.30
N ILE A 53 -5.32 -13.51 1.18
CA ILE A 53 -4.65 -13.03 -0.04
C ILE A 53 -5.04 -13.91 -1.23
N ALA A 54 -5.04 -15.23 -1.05
CA ALA A 54 -5.45 -16.21 -2.05
C ALA A 54 -6.91 -15.99 -2.49
N ALA A 55 -7.83 -15.87 -1.53
CA ALA A 55 -9.25 -15.62 -1.80
C ALA A 55 -9.46 -14.32 -2.59
N ALA A 56 -8.72 -13.25 -2.26
CA ALA A 56 -8.82 -11.97 -2.98
C ALA A 56 -8.26 -12.03 -4.41
N LEU A 57 -7.42 -13.02 -4.71
CA LEU A 57 -6.98 -13.33 -6.05
C LEU A 57 -7.79 -14.45 -6.70
N ASN A 58 -8.94 -14.87 -6.15
CA ASN A 58 -9.76 -16.00 -6.64
C ASN A 58 -9.01 -17.33 -6.74
N THR A 59 -8.05 -17.57 -5.84
CA THR A 59 -7.25 -18.80 -5.76
C THR A 59 -7.35 -19.43 -4.38
N ASP A 60 -6.86 -20.65 -4.24
CA ASP A 60 -6.52 -21.22 -2.95
C ASP A 60 -5.05 -20.93 -2.58
N ARG A 61 -4.68 -21.36 -1.37
CA ARG A 61 -3.33 -21.17 -0.81
C ARG A 61 -2.23 -21.78 -1.68
N GLU A 62 -2.49 -22.90 -2.34
CA GLU A 62 -1.50 -23.59 -3.18
C GLU A 62 -1.30 -22.83 -4.49
N GLY A 63 -2.40 -22.40 -5.13
CA GLY A 63 -2.39 -21.64 -6.36
C GLY A 63 -1.83 -20.22 -6.24
N LEU A 64 -1.77 -19.64 -5.02
CA LEU A 64 -1.24 -18.29 -4.81
C LEU A 64 0.18 -18.11 -5.37
N VAL A 65 1.09 -19.04 -5.07
CA VAL A 65 2.48 -18.95 -5.58
C VAL A 65 2.51 -19.16 -7.09
N HIS A 66 1.69 -20.06 -7.61
CA HIS A 66 1.59 -20.31 -9.04
C HIS A 66 1.12 -19.07 -9.81
N ARG A 67 0.12 -18.34 -9.30
CA ARG A 67 -0.36 -17.10 -9.95
C ARG A 67 0.66 -15.98 -9.96
N ILE A 68 1.39 -15.82 -8.85
CA ILE A 68 2.47 -14.83 -8.79
C ILE A 68 3.57 -15.19 -9.80
N ALA A 69 3.97 -16.46 -9.87
CA ALA A 69 4.97 -16.93 -10.83
C ALA A 69 4.50 -16.76 -12.28
N GLU A 70 3.25 -17.09 -12.58
CA GLU A 70 2.67 -16.93 -13.91
C GLU A 70 2.63 -15.46 -14.33
N ALA A 71 2.14 -14.57 -13.46
CA ALA A 71 2.08 -13.13 -13.74
C ALA A 71 3.46 -12.49 -13.92
N LEU A 72 4.49 -12.99 -13.22
CA LEU A 72 5.89 -12.57 -13.43
C LEU A 72 6.41 -12.93 -14.83
N THR A 73 5.94 -14.02 -15.42
CA THR A 73 6.38 -14.48 -16.76
C THR A 73 5.47 -13.99 -17.89
N SER A 74 4.28 -13.49 -17.57
CA SER A 74 3.29 -12.98 -18.51
C SER A 74 2.76 -11.60 -18.07
N PRO A 75 3.62 -10.57 -18.00
CA PRO A 75 3.22 -9.25 -17.54
C PRO A 75 2.26 -8.58 -18.53
N VAL A 76 1.21 -7.97 -18.00
CA VAL A 76 0.18 -7.25 -18.79
C VAL A 76 0.36 -5.76 -18.57
N ASP A 77 0.04 -4.93 -19.56
CA ASP A 77 0.04 -3.48 -19.37
C ASP A 77 -1.21 -3.04 -18.58
N PRO A 78 -1.07 -2.16 -17.57
CA PRO A 78 -2.23 -1.62 -16.87
C PRO A 78 -3.07 -0.73 -17.80
N GLU A 79 -4.37 -0.65 -17.55
CA GLU A 79 -5.28 0.22 -18.28
C GLU A 79 -5.22 1.62 -17.70
N ARG A 80 -4.89 2.62 -18.53
CA ARG A 80 -4.93 4.02 -18.10
C ARG A 80 -6.36 4.54 -18.14
N VAL A 81 -6.80 5.16 -17.04
CA VAL A 81 -8.10 5.83 -16.95
C VAL A 81 -7.92 7.30 -16.57
N ASP A 82 -8.77 8.16 -17.13
CA ASP A 82 -8.76 9.60 -16.83
C ASP A 82 -9.75 9.98 -15.71
N ASP A 83 -10.71 9.10 -15.41
CA ASP A 83 -11.72 9.26 -14.35
C ASP A 83 -11.62 8.05 -13.41
N ALA A 84 -11.29 8.32 -12.15
CA ALA A 84 -11.15 7.31 -11.11
C ALA A 84 -11.75 7.83 -9.80
N GLU A 85 -12.39 6.94 -9.02
CA GLU A 85 -13.06 7.30 -7.77
C GLU A 85 -12.13 8.03 -6.78
N VAL A 86 -10.84 7.68 -6.75
CA VAL A 86 -9.83 8.33 -5.91
C VAL A 86 -9.68 9.84 -6.20
N LEU A 87 -10.03 10.29 -7.41
CA LEU A 87 -9.98 11.69 -7.82
C LEU A 87 -11.22 12.50 -7.42
N SER A 88 -12.28 11.83 -6.95
CA SER A 88 -13.55 12.49 -6.58
C SER A 88 -13.42 13.47 -5.41
N HIS A 89 -12.40 13.29 -4.57
CA HIS A 89 -12.12 14.14 -3.41
C HIS A 89 -10.63 14.51 -3.39
N SER A 90 -10.29 15.64 -4.03
CA SER A 90 -8.93 16.18 -4.08
C SER A 90 -8.83 17.51 -3.33
N THR A 91 -7.68 17.75 -2.71
CA THR A 91 -7.36 19.01 -2.01
C THR A 91 -5.88 19.32 -2.14
N GLU A 92 -5.56 20.61 -2.29
CA GLU A 92 -4.20 21.13 -2.18
C GLU A 92 -3.91 21.69 -0.78
N ASP A 93 -4.98 21.98 -0.01
CA ASP A 93 -4.91 22.32 1.41
C ASP A 93 -4.73 21.01 2.18
N VAL A 94 -3.47 20.71 2.49
CA VAL A 94 -3.03 19.42 3.06
C VAL A 94 -2.39 19.69 4.41
N ASP A 95 -2.95 19.04 5.43
CA ASP A 95 -2.37 18.89 6.76
C ASP A 95 -2.37 17.40 7.17
N LEU A 96 -1.20 16.77 7.04
CA LEU A 96 -0.96 15.39 7.46
C LEU A 96 -1.10 15.18 8.96
N THR A 97 -0.97 16.23 9.78
CA THR A 97 -1.12 16.13 11.24
C THR A 97 -2.58 16.14 11.70
N ALA A 98 -3.50 16.58 10.83
CA ALA A 98 -4.94 16.48 11.04
C ALA A 98 -5.51 15.09 10.68
N ILE A 99 -4.79 14.28 9.92
CA ILE A 99 -5.19 12.91 9.57
C ILE A 99 -4.85 11.99 10.74
N PRO A 100 -5.74 11.07 11.17
CA PRO A 100 -5.50 10.17 12.31
C PRO A 100 -4.55 9.02 11.96
N ILE A 101 -3.36 9.35 11.50
CA ILE A 101 -2.27 8.43 11.23
C ILE A 101 -1.79 7.88 12.59
N PRO A 102 -1.76 6.55 12.79
CA PRO A 102 -1.37 6.02 14.09
C PRO A 102 0.10 6.22 14.41
N LYS A 103 0.39 6.46 15.69
CA LYS A 103 1.70 6.17 16.27
C LYS A 103 1.61 4.79 16.91
N PHE A 104 2.39 3.83 16.41
CA PHE A 104 2.20 2.43 16.81
C PHE A 104 2.88 2.10 18.15
N TYR A 105 4.07 2.64 18.38
CA TYR A 105 4.86 2.35 19.57
C TYR A 105 5.38 3.62 20.25
N SER A 106 5.55 3.57 21.57
CA SER A 106 6.03 4.73 22.36
C SER A 106 7.41 5.21 21.93
N GLY A 107 8.27 4.29 21.46
CA GLY A 107 9.60 4.58 20.93
C GLY A 107 9.62 5.08 19.48
N ASP A 108 8.49 5.12 18.78
CA ASP A 108 8.43 5.71 17.45
C ASP A 108 8.62 7.23 17.53
N GLY A 109 9.37 7.80 16.57
CA GLY A 109 9.64 9.24 16.50
C GLY A 109 8.39 10.10 16.19
N GLY A 110 7.31 9.47 15.73
CA GLY A 110 6.05 10.13 15.37
C GLY A 110 5.05 9.14 14.75
N PRO A 111 3.91 9.63 14.23
CA PRO A 111 2.95 8.84 13.47
C PRO A 111 3.56 8.22 12.20
N TYR A 112 3.15 7.00 11.85
CA TYR A 112 3.65 6.30 10.67
C TYR A 112 2.54 5.84 9.73
N ILE A 113 2.67 6.17 8.44
CA ILE A 113 1.96 5.47 7.38
C ILE A 113 2.74 4.17 7.10
N THR A 114 2.13 3.02 7.39
CA THR A 114 2.76 1.69 7.25
C THR A 114 2.18 0.86 6.10
N GLY A 115 0.92 1.11 5.72
CA GLY A 115 0.25 0.48 4.59
C GLY A 115 0.34 1.26 3.28
N GLY A 116 1.25 2.23 3.19
CA GLY A 116 1.44 3.06 2.00
C GLY A 116 2.36 2.40 0.97
N VAL A 117 1.88 2.33 -0.26
CA VAL A 117 2.67 1.97 -1.44
C VAL A 117 3.20 3.25 -2.07
N VAL A 118 4.52 3.37 -2.20
CA VAL A 118 5.17 4.49 -2.88
C VAL A 118 5.38 4.13 -4.34
N VAL A 119 4.85 4.97 -5.22
CA VAL A 119 5.07 4.92 -6.67
C VAL A 119 6.02 6.04 -7.01
N GLY A 120 7.20 5.71 -7.54
CA GLY A 120 8.16 6.70 -8.06
C GLY A 120 8.36 6.48 -9.56
N GLU A 121 8.54 7.56 -10.30
CA GLU A 121 8.84 7.51 -11.73
C GLU A 121 10.02 8.40 -12.06
N TRP A 122 10.99 7.86 -12.81
CA TRP A 122 12.17 8.58 -13.25
C TRP A 122 12.62 8.07 -14.62
N GLU A 123 12.79 8.98 -15.58
CA GLU A 123 13.25 8.66 -16.95
C GLU A 123 12.44 7.53 -17.65
N GLY A 124 11.14 7.48 -17.41
CA GLY A 124 10.23 6.47 -17.98
C GLY A 124 10.29 5.10 -17.29
N ALA A 125 11.11 4.94 -16.24
CA ALA A 125 11.09 3.78 -15.36
C ALA A 125 10.24 4.06 -14.13
N ARG A 126 9.33 3.14 -13.83
CA ARG A 126 8.45 3.20 -12.66
C ARG A 126 8.89 2.18 -11.62
N ASN A 127 8.83 2.57 -10.35
CA ASN A 127 8.97 1.66 -9.22
C ASN A 127 7.76 1.76 -8.29
N VAL A 128 7.24 0.62 -7.86
CA VAL A 128 6.17 0.51 -6.86
C VAL A 128 6.68 -0.30 -5.69
N SER A 129 6.71 0.27 -4.48
CA SER A 129 7.28 -0.40 -3.32
C SER A 129 6.71 0.09 -1.99
N PHE A 130 6.74 -0.76 -0.96
CA PHE A 130 6.37 -0.35 0.39
C PHE A 130 7.47 0.46 1.07
N HIS A 131 7.10 1.62 1.61
CA HIS A 131 7.95 2.39 2.52
C HIS A 131 7.12 2.89 3.69
N ARG A 132 7.63 2.69 4.91
CA ARG A 132 7.07 3.37 6.07
C ARG A 132 7.44 4.85 6.01
N LEU A 133 6.45 5.72 6.19
CA LEU A 133 6.60 7.17 6.15
C LEU A 133 6.28 7.72 7.53
N MET A 134 7.26 8.35 8.19
CA MET A 134 7.02 9.04 9.46
C MET A 134 6.56 10.46 9.18
N VAL A 135 5.41 10.87 9.68
CA VAL A 135 4.94 12.25 9.54
C VAL A 135 5.77 13.16 10.45
N THR A 136 6.29 14.24 9.88
CA THR A 136 7.15 15.22 10.58
C THR A 136 6.56 16.63 10.61
N GLY A 137 5.46 16.86 9.90
CA GLY A 137 4.71 18.12 9.91
C GLY A 137 3.53 18.08 8.93
N GLU A 138 2.84 19.20 8.80
CA GLU A 138 1.58 19.33 8.02
C GLU A 138 1.73 18.88 6.55
N ARG A 139 2.90 19.08 5.95
CA ARG A 139 3.15 18.71 4.53
C ARG A 139 4.42 17.89 4.35
N THR A 140 4.96 17.31 5.43
CA THR A 140 6.25 16.62 5.39
C THR A 140 6.19 15.26 6.06
N ALA A 141 6.80 14.28 5.40
CA ALA A 141 7.07 12.96 5.96
C ALA A 141 8.46 12.49 5.52
N VAL A 142 9.05 11.58 6.28
CA VAL A 142 10.36 11.01 5.99
C VAL A 142 10.27 9.50 5.78
N ALA A 143 10.94 9.03 4.73
CA ALA A 143 11.12 7.61 4.44
C ALA A 143 12.59 7.23 4.59
N ARG A 144 12.84 6.03 5.13
CA ARG A 144 14.15 5.39 5.00
C ARG A 144 14.20 4.62 3.69
N LEU A 145 15.03 5.08 2.77
CA LEU A 145 15.32 4.35 1.54
C LEU A 145 16.54 3.46 1.75
N VAL A 146 16.36 2.15 1.58
CA VAL A 146 17.47 1.19 1.54
C VAL A 146 17.97 1.04 0.10
N PRO A 147 19.23 0.61 -0.15
CA PRO A 147 19.80 0.49 -1.51
C PRO A 147 19.07 -0.51 -2.42
N ARG A 148 17.94 -0.07 -2.99
CA ARG A 148 17.00 -0.77 -3.87
C ARG A 148 16.51 0.21 -4.95
N HIS A 149 15.51 -0.18 -5.75
CA HIS A 149 15.09 0.55 -6.95
C HIS A 149 14.72 2.02 -6.66
N LEU A 150 13.83 2.30 -5.71
CA LEU A 150 13.47 3.67 -5.35
C LEU A 150 14.66 4.51 -4.87
N TYR A 151 15.59 3.89 -4.12
CA TYR A 151 16.83 4.57 -3.70
C TYR A 151 17.70 4.92 -4.91
N SER A 152 17.89 3.99 -5.85
CA SER A 152 18.64 4.24 -7.07
C SER A 152 18.02 5.36 -7.90
N MET A 153 16.70 5.33 -8.10
CA MET A 153 15.95 6.39 -8.80
C MET A 153 16.12 7.75 -8.10
N HIS A 154 15.95 7.79 -6.77
CA HIS A 154 16.14 9.01 -5.99
C HIS A 154 17.58 9.54 -6.09
N ARG A 155 18.59 8.65 -6.10
CA ARG A 155 19.99 9.04 -6.28
C ARG A 155 20.26 9.59 -7.69
N SER A 156 19.62 9.05 -8.72
CA SER A 156 19.72 9.57 -10.09
C SER A 156 19.11 10.96 -10.22
N ALA A 157 17.87 11.14 -9.76
CA ALA A 157 17.21 12.46 -9.75
C ALA A 157 18.04 13.51 -9.01
N LEU A 158 18.54 13.16 -7.82
CA LEU A 158 19.37 14.05 -7.02
C LEU A 158 20.71 14.38 -7.69
N ALA A 159 21.28 13.47 -8.48
CA ALA A 159 22.51 13.73 -9.23
C ALA A 159 22.31 14.79 -10.34
N GLU A 160 21.07 14.96 -10.81
CA GLU A 160 20.66 16.03 -11.72
C GLU A 160 20.19 17.30 -11.01
N GLY A 161 20.21 17.32 -9.67
CA GLY A 161 19.71 18.43 -8.87
C GLY A 161 18.18 18.55 -8.87
N LEU A 162 17.49 17.44 -9.14
CA LEU A 162 16.03 17.36 -9.19
C LEU A 162 15.50 16.48 -8.05
N ASP A 163 14.26 16.76 -7.63
CA ASP A 163 13.52 15.88 -6.73
C ASP A 163 12.91 14.72 -7.53
N LEU A 164 12.85 13.53 -6.93
CA LEU A 164 12.12 12.40 -7.51
C LEU A 164 10.62 12.58 -7.26
N PRO A 165 9.79 12.71 -8.30
CA PRO A 165 8.34 12.73 -8.14
C PRO A 165 7.84 11.37 -7.62
N ILE A 166 6.98 11.40 -6.60
CA ILE A 166 6.36 10.20 -6.04
C ILE A 166 4.87 10.41 -5.77
N ALA A 167 4.14 9.30 -5.73
CA ALA A 167 2.81 9.21 -5.15
C ALA A 167 2.80 8.19 -4.00
N VAL A 168 2.00 8.44 -2.96
CA VAL A 168 1.77 7.51 -1.85
C VAL A 168 0.33 7.01 -1.93
N VAL A 169 0.15 5.75 -2.26
CA VAL A 169 -1.16 5.11 -2.43
C VAL A 169 -1.47 4.26 -1.20
N ILE A 170 -2.58 4.57 -0.52
CA ILE A 170 -3.07 3.82 0.65
C ILE A 170 -4.37 3.13 0.27
N GLY A 171 -4.53 1.86 0.66
CA GLY A 171 -5.73 1.09 0.32
C GLY A 171 -5.72 0.52 -1.10
N ALA A 172 -4.55 0.36 -1.71
CA ALA A 172 -4.41 -0.29 -3.01
C ALA A 172 -4.94 -1.73 -3.00
N CYS A 173 -5.38 -2.21 -4.17
CA CYS A 173 -5.92 -3.56 -4.31
C CYS A 173 -4.84 -4.64 -4.13
N PRO A 174 -5.20 -5.89 -3.76
CA PRO A 174 -4.24 -6.95 -3.48
C PRO A 174 -3.20 -7.23 -4.57
N PRO A 175 -3.54 -7.23 -5.88
CA PRO A 175 -2.52 -7.34 -6.93
C PRO A 175 -1.42 -6.29 -6.83
N VAL A 176 -1.76 -5.03 -6.57
CA VAL A 176 -0.80 -3.92 -6.42
C VAL A 176 0.02 -4.08 -5.15
N LEU A 177 -0.60 -4.47 -4.04
CA LEU A 177 0.13 -4.73 -2.79
C LEU A 177 1.14 -5.88 -2.93
N ILE A 178 0.77 -6.96 -3.63
CA ILE A 178 1.68 -8.08 -3.91
C ILE A 178 2.83 -7.63 -4.80
N ALA A 179 2.54 -6.85 -5.85
CA ALA A 179 3.56 -6.32 -6.73
C ALA A 179 4.54 -5.40 -6.00
N ALA A 180 4.03 -4.50 -5.14
CA ALA A 180 4.84 -3.62 -4.30
C ALA A 180 5.73 -4.37 -3.28
N ALA A 181 5.35 -5.59 -2.91
CA ALA A 181 6.14 -6.48 -2.06
C ALA A 181 7.07 -7.41 -2.84
N SER A 182 6.97 -7.44 -4.17
CA SER A 182 7.74 -8.32 -5.03
C SER A 182 9.08 -7.69 -5.42
N SER A 183 10.12 -8.53 -5.52
CA SER A 183 11.43 -8.09 -6.01
C SER A 183 11.58 -8.50 -7.47
N ILE A 184 11.21 -7.61 -8.39
CA ILE A 184 11.45 -7.77 -9.82
C ILE A 184 12.78 -7.13 -10.23
N GLY A 185 13.16 -7.21 -11.51
CA GLY A 185 14.37 -6.58 -12.05
C GLY A 185 14.29 -5.05 -12.03
N TYR A 186 15.45 -4.39 -11.97
CA TYR A 186 15.49 -2.92 -12.04
C TYR A 186 15.02 -2.43 -13.41
N GLY A 187 14.13 -1.45 -13.43
CA GLY A 187 13.52 -0.91 -14.65
C GLY A 187 12.32 -1.72 -15.16
N GLU A 188 12.02 -2.86 -14.54
CA GLU A 188 10.72 -3.51 -14.74
C GLU A 188 9.65 -2.78 -13.92
N ASP A 189 8.44 -2.73 -14.46
CA ASP A 189 7.31 -2.03 -13.85
C ASP A 189 6.45 -2.99 -13.05
N GLU A 190 6.45 -2.83 -11.72
CA GLU A 190 5.65 -3.65 -10.81
C GLU A 190 4.14 -3.56 -11.11
N LEU A 191 3.64 -2.47 -11.70
CA LEU A 191 2.22 -2.40 -12.08
C LEU A 191 1.86 -3.39 -13.18
N ARG A 192 2.82 -3.82 -14.01
CA ARG A 192 2.56 -4.86 -15.01
C ARG A 192 2.37 -6.25 -14.38
N LEU A 193 3.09 -6.51 -13.29
CA LEU A 193 2.87 -7.71 -12.47
C LEU A 193 1.49 -7.65 -11.80
N ALA A 194 1.12 -6.51 -11.24
CA ALA A 194 -0.20 -6.32 -10.65
C ALA A 194 -1.33 -6.47 -11.69
N ALA A 195 -1.16 -5.97 -12.91
CA ALA A 195 -2.09 -6.16 -14.02
C ALA A 195 -2.22 -7.63 -14.40
N GLY A 196 -1.10 -8.36 -14.55
CA GLY A 196 -1.12 -9.81 -14.82
C GLY A 196 -1.83 -10.61 -13.72
N LEU A 197 -1.58 -10.26 -12.45
CA LEU A 197 -2.28 -10.87 -11.31
C LEU A 197 -3.79 -10.59 -11.34
N ARG A 198 -4.21 -9.36 -11.69
CA ARG A 198 -5.63 -9.02 -11.82
C ARG A 198 -6.27 -9.78 -12.97
N GLN A 199 -5.61 -9.87 -14.13
CA GLN A 199 -6.09 -10.61 -15.29
C GLN A 199 -6.31 -12.09 -14.95
N LEU A 200 -5.32 -12.75 -14.33
CA LEU A 200 -5.44 -14.16 -13.94
C LEU A 200 -6.54 -14.41 -12.92
N ALA A 201 -6.81 -13.43 -12.05
CA ALA A 201 -7.78 -13.58 -10.96
C ALA A 201 -9.22 -13.21 -11.38
N TRP A 202 -9.39 -12.20 -12.23
CA TRP A 202 -10.68 -11.55 -12.49
C TRP A 202 -10.97 -11.29 -13.97
N ASP A 203 -10.07 -11.69 -14.88
CA ASP A 203 -10.17 -11.48 -16.33
C ASP A 203 -10.28 -10.00 -16.75
N GLU A 204 -9.68 -9.10 -15.97
CA GLU A 204 -9.65 -7.66 -16.22
C GLU A 204 -8.28 -7.06 -15.87
N PRO A 205 -7.86 -5.95 -16.50
CA PRO A 205 -6.64 -5.25 -16.11
C PRO A 205 -6.82 -4.47 -14.81
N ILE A 206 -5.71 -4.06 -14.18
CA ILE A 206 -5.79 -2.97 -13.20
C ILE A 206 -5.93 -1.64 -13.91
N GLN A 207 -6.66 -0.71 -13.30
CA GLN A 207 -6.79 0.67 -13.77
C GLN A 207 -5.81 1.58 -13.03
N VAL A 208 -5.15 2.49 -13.76
CA VAL A 208 -4.12 3.42 -13.26
C VAL A 208 -4.33 4.84 -13.77
#